data_AF-A0A967SA67-F1
#
_entry.id   AF-A0A967SA67-F1
#
_cell.length_a   1.000
_cell.length_b   1.000
_cell.length_c   1.000
_cell.angle_alpha   90.00
_cell.angle_beta   90.00
_cell.angle_gamma   90.00
#
_symmetry.space_group_name_H-M   'P 1'
#
loop_
_entity.id
_entity.type
_entity.pdbx_description
1 polymer ?
#
loop_
_entity_poly.entity_id
_entity_poly.type
_entity_poly.pdbx_seq_one_letter_code
_entity_poly.pdbx_strand_id
1 'polypeptide(L)'
;MSTGCEFYADALADLAAGRLGPVEAGRVEAHLAVCSDCREALDVIRTLRAAPVDLPDRLEARIRRAVRAGGAPAAGPADPGRHRNRKGLRHGWRPWALPLAAAAGLAAWLGVGQLVGPTGVPEEELEVTAEYDPYGAWPASDGVVAGEPVLSDLSVEELEALLEELES
;
A
#
# COMPACT_ATOMS: atom_id res chain seq x y z
N MET A 1 19.21 -25.54 -5.02
CA MET A 1 19.83 -24.81 -3.88
C MET A 1 19.48 -23.36 -4.10
N SER A 2 18.32 -22.95 -3.61
CA SER A 2 17.62 -21.71 -4.00
C SER A 2 17.43 -20.80 -2.79
N THR A 3 18.40 -20.77 -1.89
CA THR A 3 18.41 -19.87 -0.74
C THR A 3 19.26 -18.67 -1.10
N GLY A 4 18.64 -17.56 -1.50
CA GLY A 4 19.35 -16.32 -1.78
C GLY A 4 18.87 -15.52 -2.98
N CYS A 5 18.00 -16.06 -3.84
CA CYS A 5 17.55 -15.34 -5.05
C CYS A 5 16.58 -14.21 -4.71
N GLU A 6 15.78 -14.38 -3.66
CA GLU A 6 14.83 -13.38 -3.17
C GLU A 6 15.51 -12.05 -2.81
N PHE A 7 16.74 -12.08 -2.30
CA PHE A 7 17.51 -10.89 -1.94
C PHE A 7 17.99 -10.08 -3.15
N TYR A 8 18.01 -10.68 -4.34
CA TYR A 8 18.52 -10.03 -5.55
C TYR A 8 17.42 -9.48 -6.45
N ALA A 9 16.14 -9.78 -6.22
CA ALA A 9 15.05 -9.38 -7.11
C ALA A 9 15.04 -7.86 -7.40
N ASP A 10 15.08 -7.04 -6.36
CA ASP A 10 15.15 -5.58 -6.48
C ASP A 10 16.48 -5.12 -7.09
N ALA A 11 17.59 -5.75 -6.67
CA ALA A 11 18.91 -5.43 -7.17
C ALA A 11 19.06 -5.71 -8.68
N LEU A 12 18.35 -6.69 -9.25
CA LEU A 12 18.33 -6.93 -10.69
C LEU A 12 17.66 -5.79 -11.45
N ALA A 13 16.59 -5.21 -10.90
CA ALA A 13 15.91 -4.06 -11.49
C ALA A 13 16.79 -2.81 -11.45
N ASP A 14 17.51 -2.59 -10.36
CA ASP A 14 18.47 -1.49 -10.22
C ASP A 14 19.70 -1.68 -11.11
N LEU A 15 20.22 -2.90 -11.23
CA LEU A 15 21.30 -3.24 -12.16
C LEU A 15 20.88 -2.95 -13.61
N ALA A 16 19.69 -3.38 -14.02
CA ALA A 16 19.14 -3.12 -15.35
C ALA A 16 18.87 -1.62 -15.61
N ALA A 17 18.64 -0.84 -14.55
CA ALA A 17 18.49 0.61 -14.64
C ALA A 17 19.81 1.38 -14.54
N GLY A 18 20.94 0.71 -14.28
CA GLY A 18 22.24 1.35 -14.05
C GLY A 18 22.28 2.19 -12.77
N ARG A 19 21.49 1.85 -11.75
CA ARG A 19 21.38 2.60 -10.49
C ARG A 19 22.23 2.06 -9.35
N LEU A 20 22.80 0.86 -9.49
CA LEU A 20 23.66 0.26 -8.47
C LEU A 20 25.04 0.93 -8.42
N GLY A 21 25.58 1.07 -7.20
CA GLY A 21 26.98 1.41 -7.01
C GLY A 21 27.91 0.28 -7.49
N PRO A 22 29.20 0.56 -7.76
CA PRO A 22 30.13 -0.42 -8.33
C PRO A 22 30.35 -1.65 -7.43
N VAL A 23 30.32 -1.47 -6.11
CA VAL A 23 30.49 -2.58 -5.14
C VAL A 23 29.26 -3.50 -5.13
N GLU A 24 28.06 -2.93 -5.16
CA GLU A 24 26.81 -3.68 -5.18
C GLU A 24 26.63 -4.40 -6.51
N ALA A 25 26.86 -3.71 -7.63
CA ALA A 25 26.86 -4.31 -8.96
C ALA A 25 27.77 -5.54 -9.03
N GLY A 26 29.00 -5.43 -8.51
CA GLY A 26 29.93 -6.57 -8.46
C GLY A 26 29.41 -7.77 -7.65
N ARG A 27 28.66 -7.54 -6.56
CA ARG A 27 28.04 -8.62 -5.78
C ARG A 27 26.90 -9.30 -6.55
N VAL A 28 26.06 -8.51 -7.22
CA VAL A 28 24.95 -9.04 -8.04
C VAL A 28 25.52 -9.82 -9.24
N GLU A 29 26.54 -9.28 -9.91
CA GLU A 29 27.22 -9.94 -11.04
C GLU A 29 27.89 -11.26 -10.62
N ALA A 30 28.50 -11.31 -9.44
CA ALA A 30 29.05 -12.55 -8.90
C ALA A 30 27.96 -13.62 -8.69
N HIS A 31 26.77 -13.23 -8.23
CA HIS A 31 25.63 -14.14 -8.14
C HIS A 31 25.13 -14.59 -9.51
N LEU A 32 25.01 -13.66 -10.47
CA LEU A 32 24.61 -13.95 -11.86
C LEU A 32 25.58 -14.90 -12.58
N ALA A 33 26.85 -14.94 -12.18
CA ALA A 33 27.80 -15.91 -12.72
C ALA A 33 27.39 -17.37 -12.42
N VAL A 34 26.73 -17.60 -11.29
CA VAL A 34 26.40 -18.96 -10.78
C VAL A 34 24.91 -19.31 -10.84
N CYS A 35 24.01 -18.33 -10.92
CA CYS A 35 22.56 -18.55 -10.91
C CYS A 35 21.95 -18.32 -12.30
N SER A 36 21.37 -19.36 -12.91
CA SER A 36 20.63 -19.26 -14.18
C SER A 36 19.35 -18.44 -14.04
N ASP A 37 18.60 -18.67 -12.97
CA ASP A 37 17.26 -18.13 -12.78
C ASP A 37 17.31 -16.59 -12.68
N CYS A 38 18.31 -16.07 -11.94
CA CYS A 38 18.54 -14.62 -11.86
C CYS A 38 19.03 -14.02 -13.19
N ARG A 39 19.74 -14.77 -14.04
CA ARG A 39 20.11 -14.31 -15.40
C ARG A 39 18.87 -14.20 -16.29
N GLU A 40 18.02 -15.23 -16.27
CA GLU A 40 16.76 -15.23 -17.03
C GLU A 40 15.85 -14.09 -16.58
N ALA A 41 15.71 -13.87 -15.27
CA ALA A 41 14.96 -12.74 -14.72
C ALA A 41 15.52 -11.39 -15.18
N LEU A 42 16.84 -11.21 -15.16
CA LEU A 42 17.49 -9.99 -15.63
C LEU A 42 17.23 -9.73 -17.13
N ASP A 43 17.24 -10.77 -17.95
CA ASP A 43 16.96 -10.65 -19.38
C ASP A 43 15.50 -10.24 -19.65
N VAL A 44 14.54 -10.76 -18.88
CA VAL A 44 13.15 -10.30 -18.93
C VAL A 44 13.05 -8.82 -18.55
N ILE A 45 13.68 -8.41 -17.45
CA ILE A 45 13.69 -7.01 -17.01
C ILE A 45 14.27 -6.10 -18.09
N ARG A 46 15.40 -6.46 -18.70
CA ARG A 46 16.03 -5.69 -19.78
C ARG A 46 15.14 -5.59 -21.00
N THR A 47 14.47 -6.69 -21.37
CA THR A 47 13.55 -6.74 -22.51
C THR A 47 12.37 -5.79 -22.29
N LEU A 48 11.74 -5.84 -21.12
CA LEU A 48 10.62 -4.96 -20.77
C LEU A 48 11.03 -3.48 -20.75
N ARG A 49 12.22 -3.17 -20.24
CA ARG A 49 12.75 -1.78 -20.23
C ARG A 49 13.07 -1.24 -21.61
N ALA A 50 13.48 -2.10 -22.54
CA ALA A 50 13.76 -1.73 -23.92
C ALA A 50 12.49 -1.63 -24.78
N ALA A 51 11.34 -2.11 -24.28
CA ALA A 51 10.10 -2.09 -25.04
C ALA A 51 9.65 -0.65 -25.33
N PRO A 52 9.32 -0.31 -26.58
CA PRO A 52 8.78 1.00 -26.91
C PRO A 52 7.40 1.17 -26.27
N VAL A 53 7.15 2.34 -25.70
CA VAL A 53 5.84 2.72 -25.19
C VAL A 53 5.21 3.72 -26.15
N ASP A 54 4.09 3.35 -26.75
CA ASP A 54 3.30 4.25 -27.58
C ASP A 54 2.64 5.31 -26.70
N LEU A 55 3.20 6.52 -26.73
CA LEU A 55 2.66 7.66 -26.01
C LEU A 55 1.51 8.28 -26.81
N PRO A 56 0.30 8.42 -26.24
CA PRO A 56 -0.80 9.09 -26.91
C PRO A 56 -0.45 10.54 -27.25
N ASP A 57 -0.93 11.01 -28.41
CA ASP A 57 -0.78 12.41 -28.80
C ASP A 57 -1.25 13.35 -27.70
N ARG A 58 -0.45 14.39 -27.46
CA ARG A 58 -0.75 15.47 -26.50
C ARG A 58 -0.96 14.98 -25.05
N LEU A 59 -0.38 13.84 -24.66
CA LEU A 59 -0.44 13.33 -23.28
C LEU A 59 -0.04 14.41 -22.26
N GLU A 60 1.05 15.13 -22.52
CA GLU A 60 1.51 16.22 -21.66
C GLU A 60 0.44 17.30 -21.45
N ALA A 61 -0.26 17.71 -22.51
CA ALA A 61 -1.32 18.71 -22.41
C ALA A 61 -2.52 18.19 -21.58
N ARG A 62 -2.85 16.90 -21.71
CA ARG A 62 -3.90 16.23 -20.91
C ARG A 62 -3.51 16.20 -19.42
N ILE A 63 -2.28 15.81 -19.10
CA ILE A 63 -1.75 15.79 -17.73
C ILE A 63 -1.76 17.20 -17.13
N ARG A 64 -1.19 18.19 -17.82
CA ARG A 64 -1.16 19.59 -17.36
C ARG A 64 -2.56 20.17 -17.15
N ARG A 65 -3.54 19.75 -17.95
CA ARG A 65 -4.94 20.17 -17.77
C ARG A 65 -5.55 19.53 -16.53
N ALA A 66 -5.32 18.24 -16.29
CA ALA A 66 -5.84 17.51 -15.13
C ALA A 66 -5.26 18.05 -13.81
N VAL A 67 -3.95 18.31 -13.77
CA VAL A 67 -3.28 18.90 -12.60
C VAL A 67 -3.84 20.29 -12.31
N ARG A 68 -4.00 21.15 -13.33
CA ARG A 68 -4.61 22.49 -13.18
C ARG A 68 -6.08 22.45 -12.78
N ALA A 69 -6.80 21.40 -13.14
CA ALA A 69 -8.20 21.21 -12.76
C ALA A 69 -8.38 20.72 -11.31
N GLY A 70 -7.30 20.60 -10.53
CA GLY A 70 -7.38 20.29 -9.10
C GLY A 70 -7.56 18.80 -8.78
N GLY A 71 -7.28 17.90 -9.72
CA GLY A 71 -7.13 16.47 -9.43
C GLY A 71 -8.40 15.77 -8.92
N ALA A 72 -9.29 15.39 -9.83
CA ALA A 72 -10.13 14.21 -9.67
C ALA A 72 -10.13 13.46 -11.01
N PRO A 73 -10.04 12.12 -11.03
CA PRO A 73 -10.02 11.39 -12.29
C PRO A 73 -11.34 11.60 -13.03
N ALA A 74 -11.25 12.13 -14.24
CA ALA A 74 -12.20 11.74 -15.28
C ALA A 74 -11.89 10.27 -15.56
N ALA A 75 -12.76 9.39 -15.09
CA ALA A 75 -12.84 8.01 -15.53
C ALA A 75 -12.61 7.96 -17.05
N GLY A 76 -11.75 7.03 -17.47
CA GLY A 76 -11.53 6.71 -18.89
C GLY A 76 -12.83 6.30 -19.59
N PRO A 77 -12.77 6.08 -20.92
CA PRO A 77 -13.95 5.97 -21.77
C PRO A 77 -14.94 4.93 -21.24
N ALA A 78 -16.21 5.34 -21.19
CA ALA A 78 -17.32 4.59 -20.65
C ALA A 78 -17.47 3.21 -21.32
N ASP A 79 -17.50 2.18 -20.49
CA ASP A 79 -18.12 0.89 -20.78
C ASP A 79 -19.58 1.12 -21.25
N PRO A 80 -20.08 0.47 -22.34
CA PRO A 80 -21.45 0.61 -22.82
C PRO A 80 -22.52 0.07 -21.86
N GLY A 81 -22.15 -0.45 -20.68
CA GLY A 81 -23.02 -0.90 -19.60
C GLY A 81 -23.69 0.22 -18.80
N ARG A 82 -24.57 0.98 -19.45
CA ARG A 82 -25.56 1.86 -18.81
C ARG A 82 -26.26 1.16 -17.62
N HIS A 83 -26.25 1.76 -16.43
CA HIS A 83 -27.47 2.21 -15.73
C HIS A 83 -27.14 3.13 -14.54
N ARG A 84 -27.30 4.44 -14.75
CA ARG A 84 -27.33 5.43 -13.66
C ARG A 84 -28.68 5.32 -12.95
N ASN A 85 -28.72 4.79 -11.72
CA ASN A 85 -29.84 5.02 -10.82
C ASN A 85 -29.52 6.16 -9.85
N ARG A 86 -29.71 7.40 -10.31
CA ARG A 86 -29.63 8.58 -9.45
C ARG A 86 -31.01 8.83 -8.84
N LYS A 87 -31.34 8.12 -7.76
CA LYS A 87 -32.35 8.48 -6.76
C LYS A 87 -31.56 8.59 -5.45
N GLY A 88 -31.22 9.76 -4.92
CA GLY A 88 -32.11 10.85 -4.59
C GLY A 88 -32.69 10.58 -3.21
N LEU A 89 -31.97 10.97 -2.15
CA LEU A 89 -32.49 11.34 -0.82
C LEU A 89 -31.33 11.99 -0.05
N ARG A 90 -31.19 13.32 -0.21
CA ARG A 90 -30.48 14.14 0.76
C ARG A 90 -31.36 14.20 2.02
N HIS A 91 -31.21 13.23 2.90
CA HIS A 91 -31.88 13.24 4.20
C HIS A 91 -31.15 14.24 5.10
N GLY A 92 -31.71 15.45 5.22
CA GLY A 92 -31.15 16.53 6.02
C GLY A 92 -31.05 16.14 7.49
N TRP A 93 -29.84 15.82 7.94
CA TRP A 93 -29.51 15.74 9.36
C TRP A 93 -29.31 17.17 9.89
N ARG A 94 -30.27 17.63 10.69
CA ARG A 94 -30.23 18.92 11.40
C ARG A 94 -29.65 18.66 12.80
N PRO A 95 -28.45 19.16 13.15
CA PRO A 95 -27.71 18.78 14.36
C PRO A 95 -28.15 19.51 15.66
N TRP A 96 -29.43 19.84 15.82
CA TRP A 96 -29.90 20.68 16.96
C TRP A 96 -31.20 20.17 17.59
N ALA A 97 -31.26 18.85 17.80
CA ALA A 97 -32.21 18.24 18.72
C ALA A 97 -31.43 17.56 19.86
N LEU A 98 -31.13 18.34 20.90
CA LEU A 98 -30.83 17.81 22.24
C LEU A 98 -31.84 18.41 23.21
N PRO A 99 -32.32 17.61 24.17
CA PRO A 99 -32.10 18.04 25.53
C PRO A 99 -31.63 16.92 26.46
N LEU A 100 -30.50 17.18 27.11
CA LEU A 100 -30.19 17.00 28.54
C LEU A 100 -30.93 15.89 29.32
N ALA A 101 -30.22 14.80 29.63
CA ALA A 101 -30.36 14.07 30.90
C ALA A 101 -29.12 13.21 31.19
N ALA A 102 -28.74 13.15 32.46
CA ALA A 102 -27.75 12.27 33.10
C ALA A 102 -26.25 12.63 32.96
N ALA A 103 -25.82 13.48 33.88
CA ALA A 103 -24.46 13.55 34.39
C ALA A 103 -24.04 12.21 35.05
N ALA A 104 -22.92 11.63 34.62
CA ALA A 104 -21.93 10.87 35.41
C ALA A 104 -20.98 10.13 34.45
N GLY A 105 -19.71 10.56 34.36
CA GLY A 105 -18.70 9.86 33.54
C GLY A 105 -17.44 10.66 33.19
N LEU A 106 -17.29 11.91 33.66
CA LEU A 106 -16.11 12.75 33.42
C LEU A 106 -15.19 12.88 34.65
N ALA A 107 -14.91 11.77 35.35
CA ALA A 107 -14.04 11.78 36.54
C ALA A 107 -13.26 10.48 36.75
N ALA A 108 -12.70 9.89 35.69
CA ALA A 108 -11.74 8.79 35.79
C ALA A 108 -10.46 9.07 34.99
N TRP A 109 -10.11 10.35 34.82
CA TRP A 109 -8.85 10.74 34.20
C TRP A 109 -8.31 11.98 34.91
N LEU A 110 -7.77 11.80 36.12
CA LEU A 110 -6.80 12.70 36.75
C LEU A 110 -6.24 12.09 38.07
N GLY A 111 -4.92 11.83 38.10
CA GLY A 111 -4.05 11.81 39.29
C GLY A 111 -4.09 10.51 40.11
N VAL A 112 -2.98 9.97 40.62
CA VAL A 112 -1.88 10.66 41.29
C VAL A 112 -0.59 9.84 41.15
N GLY A 113 0.52 10.50 40.79
CA GLY A 113 1.85 9.94 41.04
C GLY A 113 2.98 10.44 40.12
N GLN A 114 3.21 11.74 40.02
CA GLN A 114 4.44 12.36 40.55
C GLN A 114 4.54 13.81 40.07
N LEU A 115 4.62 14.70 41.05
CA LEU A 115 4.81 16.14 40.89
C LEU A 115 6.27 16.47 41.30
N VAL A 116 6.82 17.50 40.65
CA VAL A 116 7.94 18.38 41.05
C VAL A 116 9.33 18.11 40.42
N GLY A 117 9.72 19.03 39.51
CA GLY A 117 11.14 19.37 39.24
C GLY A 117 11.39 20.00 37.86
N PRO A 118 11.82 21.27 37.75
CA PRO A 118 11.98 21.97 36.46
C PRO A 118 13.40 21.79 35.91
N THR A 119 13.59 21.05 34.80
CA THR A 119 14.81 21.16 33.97
C THR A 119 14.61 20.51 32.60
N GLY A 120 15.12 21.19 31.56
CA GLY A 120 15.56 20.69 30.25
C GLY A 120 14.83 19.52 29.60
N VAL A 121 14.14 19.79 28.48
CA VAL A 121 13.70 18.75 27.54
C VAL A 121 14.94 18.23 26.81
N PRO A 122 15.34 16.95 26.93
CA PRO A 122 16.28 16.36 26.00
C PRO A 122 15.55 16.00 24.69
N GLU A 123 16.21 16.24 23.57
CA GLU A 123 15.81 15.74 22.26
C GLU A 123 15.93 14.22 22.27
N GLU A 124 14.83 13.50 22.55
CA GLU A 124 14.71 12.10 22.18
C GLU A 124 14.25 12.03 20.72
N GLU A 125 15.24 11.74 19.88
CA GLU A 125 15.10 11.31 18.49
C GLU A 125 14.18 10.07 18.48
N LEU A 126 12.94 10.28 18.05
CA LEU A 126 11.94 9.22 17.96
C LEU A 126 12.29 8.34 16.76
N GLU A 127 13.13 7.34 17.02
CA GLU A 127 13.52 6.33 16.03
C GLU A 127 12.28 5.50 15.66
N VAL A 128 11.62 5.92 14.59
CA VAL A 128 10.57 5.14 13.93
C VAL A 128 11.26 3.96 13.26
N THR A 129 11.37 2.85 13.99
CA THR A 129 11.67 1.53 13.43
C THR A 129 10.42 1.05 12.70
N ALA A 130 10.16 1.63 11.52
CA ALA A 130 9.28 0.99 10.56
C ALA A 130 9.98 -0.29 10.11
N GLU A 131 9.46 -1.44 10.54
CA GLU A 131 9.86 -2.73 9.99
C GLU A 131 9.64 -2.66 8.48
N TYR A 132 10.73 -2.69 7.73
CA TYR A 132 10.71 -2.72 6.27
C TYR A 132 10.16 -4.09 5.87
N ASP A 133 8.86 -4.14 5.56
CA ASP A 133 8.24 -5.28 4.90
C ASP A 133 8.38 -5.08 3.37
N PRO A 134 9.38 -5.70 2.72
CA PRO A 134 9.59 -5.59 1.27
C PRO A 134 8.43 -6.17 0.47
N TYR A 135 7.55 -6.95 1.09
CA TYR A 135 6.38 -7.52 0.45
C TYR A 135 5.11 -6.71 0.70
N GLY A 136 5.08 -5.73 1.60
CA GLY A 136 3.89 -4.90 1.84
C GLY A 136 3.54 -3.92 0.70
N ALA A 137 4.48 -3.67 -0.22
CA ALA A 137 4.34 -2.66 -1.27
C ALA A 137 3.89 -3.20 -2.65
N TRP A 138 3.72 -4.51 -2.81
CA TRP A 138 3.27 -5.08 -4.08
C TRP A 138 1.72 -5.08 -4.16
N PRO A 139 1.11 -4.67 -5.28
CA PRO A 139 -0.36 -4.63 -5.39
C PRO A 139 -1.05 -6.01 -5.37
N ALA A 140 -0.27 -7.11 -5.32
CA ALA A 140 -0.78 -8.47 -5.18
C ALA A 140 -0.54 -9.08 -3.78
N SER A 141 0.16 -8.37 -2.90
CA SER A 141 0.51 -8.87 -1.56
C SER A 141 -0.25 -8.17 -0.44
N ASP A 142 -0.92 -7.05 -0.72
CA ASP A 142 -1.89 -6.47 0.20
C ASP A 142 -3.29 -6.99 -0.17
N GLY A 143 -3.65 -8.16 0.37
CA GLY A 143 -5.01 -8.71 0.26
C GLY A 143 -6.09 -7.70 0.70
N VAL A 144 -5.70 -6.71 1.50
CA VAL A 144 -6.54 -5.57 1.91
C VAL A 144 -7.05 -4.74 0.73
N VAL A 145 -6.27 -4.59 -0.36
CA VAL A 145 -6.68 -3.81 -1.54
C VAL A 145 -7.62 -4.61 -2.46
N ALA A 146 -7.49 -5.94 -2.47
CA ALA A 146 -8.35 -6.83 -3.25
C ALA A 146 -9.66 -7.20 -2.54
N GLY A 147 -9.86 -6.79 -1.28
CA GLY A 147 -11.00 -7.21 -0.46
C GLY A 147 -10.88 -8.68 -0.04
N GLU A 148 -9.66 -9.19 0.08
CA GLU A 148 -9.40 -10.54 0.56
C GLU A 148 -9.81 -10.64 2.03
N PRO A 149 -10.68 -11.59 2.40
CA PRO A 149 -11.09 -11.77 3.78
C PRO A 149 -9.88 -12.19 4.62
N VAL A 150 -9.65 -11.52 5.75
CA VAL A 150 -8.63 -11.90 6.72
C VAL A 150 -9.11 -13.17 7.45
N LEU A 151 -8.76 -14.35 6.91
CA LEU A 151 -9.16 -15.65 7.46
C LEU A 151 -8.31 -16.08 8.66
N SER A 152 -7.18 -15.40 8.91
CA SER A 152 -6.24 -15.73 10.00
C SER A 152 -6.78 -15.43 11.40
N ASP A 153 -7.79 -14.57 11.51
CA ASP A 153 -8.40 -14.19 12.79
C ASP A 153 -9.59 -15.08 13.18
N LEU A 154 -10.03 -15.98 12.28
CA LEU A 154 -11.13 -16.90 12.53
C LEU A 154 -10.65 -18.13 13.30
N SER A 155 -11.47 -18.61 14.25
CA SER A 155 -11.24 -19.92 14.85
C SER A 155 -11.45 -21.03 13.81
N VAL A 156 -10.92 -22.22 14.10
CA VAL A 156 -11.06 -23.39 13.20
C VAL A 156 -12.54 -23.72 12.97
N GLU A 157 -13.36 -23.61 14.02
CA GLU A 157 -14.79 -23.86 13.97
C GLU A 157 -15.54 -22.80 13.15
N GLU A 158 -15.12 -21.54 13.23
CA GLU A 158 -15.68 -20.45 12.42
C GLU A 158 -15.31 -20.59 10.94
N LEU A 159 -14.09 -21.07 10.66
CA LEU A 159 -13.63 -21.35 9.30
C LEU A 159 -14.41 -22.52 8.68
N GLU A 160 -14.67 -23.58 9.44
CA GLU A 160 -15.48 -24.73 9.00
C GLU A 160 -16.92 -24.33 8.69
N ALA A 161 -17.55 -23.49 9.52
CA ALA A 161 -18.89 -22.99 9.29
C ALA A 161 -18.99 -22.13 8.01
N LEU A 162 -17.96 -21.33 7.73
CA LEU A 162 -17.90 -20.48 6.53
C LEU A 162 -17.70 -21.32 5.26
N LEU A 163 -16.92 -22.40 5.34
CA LEU A 163 -16.78 -23.37 4.26
C LEU A 163 -18.11 -24.07 3.94
N GLU A 164 -18.85 -24.52 4.95
CA GLU A 164 -20.14 -25.19 4.75
C GLU A 164 -21.19 -24.26 4.12
N GLU A 165 -21.18 -22.96 4.44
CA GLU A 165 -22.05 -21.97 3.80
C GLU A 165 -21.74 -21.77 2.31
N LEU A 166 -20.45 -21.72 1.93
CA LEU A 166 -20.03 -21.51 0.54
C LEU A 166 -20.21 -22.74 -0.36
N GLU A 167 -20.17 -23.95 0.22
CA GLU A 167 -20.37 -25.21 -0.52
C GLU A 167 -21.86 -25.58 -0.70
N SER A 168 -22.77 -24.84 -0.05
CA SER A 168 -24.24 -25.01 -0.14
C SER A 168 -24.89 -24.22 -1.28
#